data_AF-A0A9D6BFU6-F1
#
_entry.id   AF-A0A9D6BFU6-F1
#
_cell.length_a   1.000
_cell.length_b   1.000
_cell.length_c   1.000
_cell.angle_alpha   90.00
_cell.angle_beta   90.00
_cell.angle_gamma   90.00
#
_symmetry.space_group_name_H-M   'P 1'
#
loop_
_entity.id
_entity.type
_entity.pdbx_description
1 polymer ?
#
loop_
_entity_poly.entity_id
_entity_poly.type
_entity_poly.pdbx_seq_one_letter_code
_entity_poly.pdbx_strand_id
1 'polypeptide(L)'
;QHLCALRQRLRDGVAAAKLPWTLMPSETAIQPLLIGRNEDALAVMARLDEQGVWVPAIRPPTVPEGTARLRISLSAAHTLEQVDRLCGALAQA
;
A
#
# COMPACT_ATOMS: atom_id res chain seq x y z
N GLN A 1 -11.73 -16.66 -4.50
CA GLN A 1 -11.83 -16.01 -5.83
C GLN A 1 -11.72 -14.48 -5.71
N HIS A 2 -12.60 -13.81 -4.94
CA HIS A 2 -12.60 -12.35 -4.80
C HIS A 2 -11.29 -11.70 -4.32
N LEU A 3 -10.66 -12.24 -3.27
CA LEU A 3 -9.38 -11.69 -2.77
C LEU A 3 -8.24 -11.72 -3.81
N CYS A 4 -8.26 -12.71 -4.70
CA CYS A 4 -7.30 -12.77 -5.82
C CYS A 4 -7.54 -11.62 -6.80
N ALA A 5 -8.81 -11.32 -7.10
CA ALA A 5 -9.18 -10.18 -7.94
C ALA A 5 -8.78 -8.84 -7.30
N LEU A 6 -8.98 -8.66 -5.99
CA LEU A 6 -8.53 -7.47 -5.26
C LEU A 6 -7.01 -7.29 -5.32
N ARG A 7 -6.25 -8.38 -5.10
CA ARG A 7 -4.79 -8.37 -5.24
C ARG A 7 -4.34 -7.98 -6.64
N GLN A 8 -4.97 -8.56 -7.66
CA GLN A 8 -4.63 -8.25 -9.04
C GLN A 8 -4.94 -6.78 -9.37
N ARG A 9 -6.12 -6.30 -8.95
CA ARG A 9 -6.52 -4.91 -9.13
C ARG A 9 -5.55 -3.92 -8.49
N LEU A 10 -5.07 -4.22 -7.27
CA LEU A 10 -4.06 -3.39 -6.60
C LEU A 10 -2.76 -3.35 -7.39
N ARG A 11 -2.26 -4.50 -7.86
CA ARG A 11 -1.02 -4.59 -8.65
C ARG A 11 -1.13 -3.77 -9.93
N ASP A 12 -2.23 -3.91 -10.65
CA ASP A 12 -2.49 -3.17 -11.89
C ASP A 12 -2.60 -1.66 -11.63
N GLY A 13 -3.31 -1.27 -10.56
CA GLY A 13 -3.49 0.14 -10.18
C GLY A 13 -2.18 0.81 -9.77
N VAL A 14 -1.35 0.14 -8.97
CA VAL A 14 -0.02 0.65 -8.59
C VAL A 14 0.90 0.78 -9.81
N ALA A 15 0.90 -0.20 -10.71
CA ALA A 15 1.67 -0.16 -11.95
C ALA A 15 1.22 1.00 -12.87
N ALA A 16 -0.10 1.21 -13.00
CA ALA A 16 -0.67 2.29 -13.79
C ALA A 16 -0.38 3.69 -13.19
N ALA A 17 -0.38 3.81 -11.87
CA ALA A 17 -0.12 5.06 -11.16
C ALA A 17 1.34 5.54 -11.23
N LYS A 18 2.28 4.71 -11.73
CA LYS A 18 3.71 5.02 -11.84
C LYS A 18 4.31 5.62 -10.55
N LEU A 19 3.94 5.02 -9.42
CA LEU A 19 4.41 5.46 -8.11
C LEU A 19 5.95 5.34 -8.02
N PRO A 20 6.62 6.22 -7.26
CA PRO A 20 8.07 6.12 -7.02
C PRO A 20 8.44 4.93 -6.12
N TRP A 21 7.45 4.22 -5.57
CA TRP A 21 7.60 3.14 -4.61
C TRP A 21 7.41 1.76 -5.26
N THR A 22 7.99 0.74 -4.64
CA THR A 22 7.96 -0.63 -5.19
C THR A 22 6.97 -1.51 -4.43
N LEU A 23 5.95 -2.02 -5.11
CA LEU A 23 5.08 -3.06 -4.55
C LEU A 23 5.84 -4.40 -4.52
N MET A 24 6.10 -4.92 -3.33
CA MET A 24 6.86 -6.16 -3.15
C MET A 24 6.04 -7.38 -3.62
N PRO A 25 6.69 -8.42 -4.16
CA PRO A 25 6.00 -9.66 -4.50
C PRO A 25 5.38 -10.28 -3.25
N SER A 26 4.06 -10.48 -3.28
CA SER A 26 3.32 -11.16 -2.21
C SER A 26 2.10 -11.88 -2.74
N GLU A 27 1.96 -13.16 -2.39
CA GLU A 27 0.80 -13.99 -2.73
C GLU A 27 -0.28 -13.98 -1.63
N THR A 28 -0.05 -13.27 -0.53
CA THR A 28 -0.98 -13.24 0.61
C THR A 28 -1.91 -12.04 0.54
N ALA A 29 -2.85 -11.91 1.48
CA ALA A 29 -3.69 -10.72 1.59
C ALA A 29 -2.89 -9.45 1.96
N ILE A 30 -1.69 -9.62 2.51
CA ILE A 30 -0.78 -8.54 2.88
C ILE A 30 0.09 -8.19 1.68
N GLN A 31 0.00 -6.95 1.21
CA GLN A 31 0.70 -6.44 0.04
C GLN A 31 1.66 -5.33 0.52
N PRO A 32 2.97 -5.62 0.67
CA PRO A 32 3.92 -4.62 1.18
C PRO A 32 4.32 -3.63 0.08
N LEU A 33 4.22 -2.33 0.37
CA LEU A 33 4.69 -1.27 -0.51
C LEU A 33 5.97 -0.67 0.09
N LEU A 34 7.11 -0.93 -0.53
CA LEU A 34 8.43 -0.48 -0.07
C LEU A 34 8.59 1.02 -0.33
N ILE A 35 8.77 1.79 0.74
CA ILE A 35 8.97 3.24 0.69
C ILE A 35 10.46 3.59 0.88
N GLY A 36 11.12 2.94 1.84
CA GLY A 36 12.54 3.16 2.15
C GLY A 36 12.75 3.84 3.49
N ARG A 37 12.86 5.17 3.50
CA ARG A 37 13.13 5.94 4.74
C ARG A 37 11.91 5.96 5.67
N ASN A 38 12.17 6.00 6.97
CA ASN A 38 11.11 6.01 7.99
C ASN A 38 10.23 7.25 7.90
N GLU A 39 10.83 8.43 7.69
CA GLU A 39 10.12 9.70 7.59
C GLU A 39 9.16 9.71 6.39
N ASP A 40 9.60 9.20 5.24
CA ASP A 40 8.79 9.12 4.02
C ASP A 40 7.61 8.17 4.24
N ALA A 41 7.84 7.00 4.84
CA ALA A 41 6.77 6.05 5.12
C ALA A 41 5.70 6.63 6.07
N LEU A 42 6.10 7.42 7.07
CA LEU A 42 5.17 8.10 7.98
C LEU A 42 4.43 9.25 7.29
N ALA A 43 5.10 10.02 6.45
CA ALA A 43 4.48 11.11 5.70
C ALA A 43 3.41 10.57 4.74
N VAL A 44 3.71 9.50 4.01
CA VAL A 44 2.73 8.85 3.11
C VAL A 44 1.56 8.28 3.92
N MET A 45 1.84 7.60 5.05
CA MET A 45 0.78 7.09 5.93
C MET A 45 -0.16 8.21 6.40
N ALA A 46 0.39 9.35 6.85
CA ALA A 46 -0.41 10.48 7.30
C ALA A 46 -1.28 11.06 6.18
N ARG A 47 -0.72 11.22 4.97
CA ARG A 47 -1.48 11.74 3.80
C ARG A 47 -2.57 10.78 3.34
N LEU A 48 -2.37 9.47 3.48
CA LEU A 48 -3.42 8.50 3.21
C LEU A 48 -4.54 8.60 4.26
N ASP A 49 -4.19 8.77 5.54
CA ASP A 49 -5.16 8.94 6.63
C ASP A 49 -6.02 10.20 6.46
N GLU A 50 -5.41 11.32 6.07
CA GLU A 50 -6.11 12.57 5.70
C GLU A 50 -7.12 12.37 4.55
N GLN A 51 -6.85 11.44 3.64
CA GLN A 51 -7.75 11.06 2.55
C GLN A 51 -8.79 10.00 2.96
N GLY A 52 -8.82 9.62 4.25
CA GLY A 52 -9.69 8.60 4.81
C GLY A 52 -9.30 7.18 4.45
N VAL A 53 -8.02 6.94 4.14
CA VAL A 53 -7.46 5.63 3.76
C VAL A 53 -6.39 5.23 4.78
N TRP A 54 -6.72 4.25 5.63
CA TRP A 54 -5.79 3.79 6.65
C TRP A 54 -4.85 2.68 6.14
N VAL A 55 -3.55 2.97 6.02
CA VAL A 55 -2.51 1.97 5.71
C VAL A 55 -1.30 2.18 6.60
N PRO A 56 -1.04 1.28 7.57
CA PRO A 56 0.02 1.50 8.55
C PRO A 56 1.42 1.34 7.96
N ALA A 57 2.33 2.22 8.37
CA ALA A 57 3.76 2.11 8.11
C ALA A 57 4.43 1.11 9.08
N ILE A 58 5.22 0.19 8.54
CA ILE A 58 6.08 -0.73 9.29
C ILE A 58 7.51 -0.23 9.15
N ARG A 59 8.17 -0.05 10.29
CA ARG A 59 9.48 0.60 10.42
C ARG A 59 10.38 -0.17 11.41
N PRO A 60 11.68 0.12 11.47
CA PRO A 60 12.58 -0.46 12.48
C PRO A 60 12.05 -0.28 13.91
N PRO A 61 12.34 -1.22 14.83
CA PRO A 61 13.19 -2.42 14.66
C PRO A 61 12.50 -3.60 13.97
N THR A 62 11.21 -3.50 13.61
CA THR A 62 10.43 -4.60 13.01
C THR A 62 10.88 -4.97 11.60
N VAL A 63 11.47 -4.03 10.87
CA VAL A 63 12.11 -4.25 9.56
C VAL A 63 13.51 -3.63 9.56
N PRO A 64 14.43 -4.09 8.69
CA PRO A 64 15.75 -3.47 8.56
C PRO A 64 15.66 -1.97 8.25
N GLU A 65 16.65 -1.21 8.72
CA GLU A 65 16.77 0.21 8.41
C GLU A 65 16.83 0.46 6.90
N GLY A 66 16.23 1.57 6.46
CA GLY A 66 16.09 1.89 5.03
C GLY A 66 15.11 1.02 4.26
N THR A 67 14.36 0.13 4.93
CA THR A 67 13.33 -0.73 4.29
C THR A 67 11.93 -0.53 4.86
N ALA A 68 11.63 0.68 5.37
CA ALA A 68 10.31 1.04 5.83
C ALA A 68 9.29 0.87 4.69
N ARG A 69 8.11 0.36 5.04
CA ARG A 69 7.11 -0.06 4.06
C ARG A 69 5.70 0.14 4.59
N LEU A 70 4.75 0.41 3.71
CA LEU A 70 3.34 0.39 4.06
C LEU A 70 2.80 -1.03 3.98
N ARG A 71 1.98 -1.43 4.97
CA ARG A 71 1.34 -2.75 5.01
C ARG A 71 -0.11 -2.67 4.53
N ILE A 72 -0.32 -2.75 3.22
CA ILE A 72 -1.66 -2.82 2.63
C ILE A 72 -2.24 -4.19 2.99
N SER A 73 -3.35 -4.20 3.73
CA SER A 73 -3.98 -5.44 4.20
C SER A 73 -5.34 -5.58 3.52
N LEU A 74 -5.43 -6.45 2.52
CA LEU A 74 -6.68 -6.68 1.79
C LEU A 74 -7.58 -7.63 2.57
N SER A 75 -8.88 -7.34 2.59
CA SER A 75 -9.92 -8.21 3.13
C SER A 75 -10.88 -8.61 2.01
N ALA A 76 -11.49 -9.78 2.12
CA ALA A 76 -12.57 -10.18 1.22
C ALA A 76 -13.81 -9.27 1.32
N ALA A 77 -13.92 -8.46 2.39
CA ALA A 77 -14.95 -7.44 2.52
C ALA A 77 -14.68 -6.19 1.66
N HIS A 78 -13.46 -5.99 1.15
CA HIS A 78 -13.17 -4.84 0.32
C HIS A 78 -13.80 -4.97 -1.06
N THR A 79 -14.21 -3.84 -1.63
CA THR A 79 -14.66 -3.74 -3.02
C THR A 79 -13.49 -3.38 -3.93
N LEU A 80 -13.65 -3.62 -5.24
CA LEU A 80 -12.65 -3.18 -6.23
C LEU A 80 -12.52 -1.65 -6.24
N GLU A 81 -13.63 -0.93 -6.05
CA GLU A 81 -13.63 0.54 -5.97
C GLU A 81 -12.82 1.06 -4.78
N GLN A 82 -12.86 0.38 -3.63
CA GLN A 82 -12.01 0.74 -2.49
C GLN A 82 -10.52 0.56 -2.81
N VAL A 83 -10.17 -0.46 -3.59
CA VAL A 83 -8.78 -0.66 -4.08
C VAL A 83 -8.38 0.46 -5.05
N ASP A 84 -9.30 0.87 -5.93
CA ASP A 84 -9.06 1.98 -6.86
C ASP A 84 -8.88 3.31 -6.12
N ARG A 85 -9.69 3.56 -5.09
CA ARG A 85 -9.54 4.72 -4.20
C ARG A 85 -8.19 4.70 -3.49
N LEU A 86 -7.74 3.55 -2.99
CA LEU A 86 -6.41 3.41 -2.39
C LEU A 86 -5.31 3.75 -3.40
N CYS A 87 -5.37 3.22 -4.63
CA CYS A 87 -4.40 3.53 -5.69
C CYS A 87 -4.38 5.03 -6.03
N GLY A 88 -5.56 5.66 -6.13
CA GLY A 88 -5.67 7.10 -6.36
C GLY A 88 -5.14 7.94 -5.20
N ALA A 89 -5.34 7.48 -3.96
CA ALA A 89 -4.80 8.16 -2.79
C ALA A 89 -3.27 8.06 -2.70
N LEU A 90 -2.71 6.90 -3.05
CA LEU A 90 -1.26 6.69 -3.16
C LEU A 90 -0.63 7.58 -4.22
N ALA A 91 -1.30 7.83 -5.34
CA ALA A 91 -0.81 8.71 -6.40
C ALA A 91 -0.78 10.20 -6.00
N GLN A 92 -1.53 10.58 -4.97
CA GLN A 92 -1.62 11.95 -4.44
C GLN A 92 -0.80 12.16 -3.16
N ALA A 93 -0.18 11.09 -2.63
CA ALA A 93 0.60 11.12 -1.40
C ALA A 93 2.05 11.58 -1.65
#